data_AF-A0A1C7MC40-F1
#
_entry.id   AF-A0A1C7MC40-F1
#
_cell.length_a   1.000
_cell.length_b   1.000
_cell.length_c   1.000
_cell.angle_alpha   90.00
_cell.angle_beta   90.00
_cell.angle_gamma   90.00
#
_symmetry.space_group_name_H-M   'P 1'
#
loop_
_entity.id
_entity.type
_entity.pdbx_description
1 polymer ?
#
loop_
_entity_poly.entity_id
_entity_poly.type
_entity_poly.pdbx_seq_one_letter_code
_entity_poly.pdbx_strand_id
1 'polypeptide(L)'
;MIPQLPNKYATRLEDHDIILPGLDDRRSYRFVLSQLQLFTRYDRAIRDNDRGYLQGAAPGGYDQFRTLWARDTECPYQFSRYAVASLSLLDFTSRSSILRPLWRSRPTAYSHLSSSK
;
A
#
# COMPACT_ATOMS: atom_id res chain seq x y z
N MET A 1 -15.30 -23.79 13.18
CA MET A 1 -14.89 -23.57 11.77
C MET A 1 -14.02 -22.32 11.74
N ILE A 2 -12.72 -22.43 11.40
CA ILE A 2 -11.84 -21.27 11.31
C ILE A 2 -12.11 -20.61 9.94
N PRO A 3 -12.53 -19.33 9.88
CA PRO A 3 -12.71 -18.63 8.62
C PRO A 3 -11.40 -18.65 7.84
N GLN A 4 -11.44 -19.09 6.59
CA GLN A 4 -10.28 -19.05 5.72
C GLN A 4 -9.85 -17.60 5.49
N LEU A 5 -8.54 -17.37 5.51
CA LEU A 5 -7.99 -16.07 5.15
C LEU A 5 -8.11 -15.87 3.64
N PRO A 6 -8.30 -14.62 3.17
CA PRO A 6 -8.38 -14.33 1.75
C PRO A 6 -7.04 -14.44 1.01
N ASN A 7 -5.96 -14.79 1.72
CA ASN A 7 -4.61 -14.91 1.18
C ASN A 7 -4.18 -16.37 1.14
N LYS A 8 -3.86 -16.89 -0.04
CA LYS A 8 -3.56 -18.31 -0.27
C LYS A 8 -2.26 -18.81 0.37
N TYR A 9 -1.35 -17.90 0.71
CA TYR A 9 -0.10 -18.23 1.39
C TYR A 9 -0.18 -18.08 2.91
N ALA A 10 -1.28 -17.52 3.42
CA ALA A 10 -1.46 -17.29 4.84
C ALA A 10 -2.10 -18.50 5.51
N THR A 11 -1.41 -19.06 6.51
CA THR A 11 -1.97 -20.11 7.37
C THR A 11 -2.43 -19.49 8.67
N ARG A 12 -3.73 -19.66 9.00
CA ARG A 12 -4.29 -19.23 10.28
C ARG A 12 -4.16 -20.35 11.32
N LEU A 13 -3.62 -20.01 12.49
CA LEU A 13 -3.53 -20.89 13.64
C LEU A 13 -4.79 -20.79 14.53
N GLU A 14 -4.94 -21.71 15.47
CA GLU A 14 -6.09 -21.78 16.40
C GLU A 14 -6.18 -20.54 17.30
N ASP A 15 -5.03 -20.00 17.71
CA ASP A 15 -4.87 -18.76 18.48
C ASP A 15 -5.08 -17.48 17.65
N HIS A 16 -5.50 -17.63 16.38
CA HIS A 16 -5.70 -16.55 15.41
C HIS A 16 -4.43 -15.85 14.94
N ASP A 17 -3.27 -16.41 15.26
CA ASP A 17 -2.03 -15.98 14.64
C ASP A 17 -1.98 -16.38 13.17
N ILE A 18 -1.15 -15.66 12.42
CA ILE A 18 -0.95 -15.92 11.00
C ILE A 18 0.51 -16.30 10.77
N ILE A 19 0.71 -17.39 10.04
CA ILE A 19 2.01 -17.76 9.50
C ILE A 19 2.04 -17.38 8.02
N LEU A 20 3.08 -16.64 7.63
CA LEU A 20 3.41 -16.37 6.22
C LEU A 20 4.76 -17.01 5.88
N PRO A 21 4.87 -17.74 4.76
CA PRO A 21 6.15 -18.19 4.26
C PRO A 21 6.98 -17.00 3.79
N GLY A 22 8.27 -17.04 4.11
CA GLY A 22 9.27 -16.11 3.60
C GLY A 22 9.40 -16.19 2.09
N LEU A 23 10.01 -15.17 1.48
CA LEU A 23 10.23 -15.12 0.03
C LEU A 23 11.17 -16.24 -0.47
N ASP A 24 11.99 -16.80 0.41
CA ASP A 24 12.92 -17.89 0.11
C ASP A 24 12.33 -19.28 0.38
N ASP A 25 11.08 -19.37 0.86
CA ASP A 25 10.38 -20.59 1.31
C ASP A 25 11.13 -21.41 2.39
N ARG A 26 12.26 -20.92 2.91
CA ARG A 26 13.08 -21.58 3.94
C ARG A 26 12.70 -21.14 5.34
N ARG A 27 12.07 -19.97 5.46
CA ARG A 27 11.68 -19.37 6.73
C ARG A 27 10.19 -19.12 6.73
N SER A 28 9.58 -19.24 7.90
CA SER A 28 8.20 -18.84 8.12
C SER A 28 8.16 -17.78 9.19
N TYR A 29 7.33 -16.77 8.98
CA TYR A 29 7.15 -15.66 9.91
C TYR A 29 5.80 -15.80 10.58
N ARG A 30 5.81 -15.83 11.91
CA ARG A 30 4.60 -15.84 12.73
C ARG A 30 4.26 -14.41 13.14
N PHE A 31 3.03 -14.01 12.88
CA PHE A 31 2.46 -12.73 13.25
C PHE A 31 1.35 -12.96 14.25
N VAL A 32 1.51 -12.39 15.45
CA VAL A 32 0.53 -12.55 16.52
C VAL A 32 -0.70 -11.69 16.27
N LEU A 33 -1.87 -12.08 16.78
CA LEU A 33 -3.12 -11.33 16.58
C LEU A 33 -3.00 -9.84 16.94
N SER A 34 -2.30 -9.50 18.01
CA SER A 34 -2.09 -8.10 18.43
C SER A 34 -1.26 -7.28 17.43
N GLN A 35 -0.27 -7.89 16.78
CA GLN A 35 0.50 -7.26 15.70
C GLN A 35 -0.37 -7.04 14.47
N LEU A 36 -1.22 -8.01 14.12
CA LEU A 36 -2.13 -7.90 12.99
C LEU A 36 -3.14 -6.77 13.19
N GLN A 37 -3.71 -6.65 14.39
CA GLN A 37 -4.58 -5.53 14.75
C GLN A 37 -3.86 -4.18 14.62
N LEU A 38 -2.60 -4.11 15.06
CA LEU A 38 -1.77 -2.91 14.93
C LEU A 38 -1.51 -2.56 13.46
N PHE A 39 -1.21 -3.55 12.63
CA PHE A 39 -0.98 -3.37 11.19
C PHE A 39 -2.25 -2.92 10.47
N THR A 40 -3.41 -3.48 10.80
CA THR A 40 -4.70 -3.04 10.23
C THR A 40 -5.03 -1.60 10.61
N ARG A 41 -4.77 -1.20 11.86
CA ARG A 41 -4.95 0.20 12.30
C ARG A 41 -4.01 1.14 11.56
N TYR A 42 -2.75 0.75 11.40
CA TYR A 42 -1.76 1.53 10.66
C TYR A 42 -2.11 1.63 9.17
N ASP A 43 -2.51 0.54 8.51
CA ASP A 43 -2.98 0.56 7.11
C ASP A 43 -4.19 1.47 6.93
N ARG A 44 -5.15 1.40 7.86
CA ARG A 44 -6.30 2.31 7.85
C ARG A 44 -5.86 3.77 7.98
N ALA A 45 -4.95 4.08 8.90
CA ALA A 45 -4.41 5.43 9.04
C ALA A 45 -3.72 5.92 7.75
N ILE A 46 -3.00 5.04 7.03
CA ILE A 46 -2.43 5.37 5.71
C ILE A 46 -3.53 5.72 4.71
N ARG A 47 -4.58 4.90 4.60
CA ARG A 47 -5.70 5.09 3.66
C ARG A 47 -6.52 6.34 3.98
N ASP A 48 -6.72 6.60 5.26
CA ASP A 48 -7.45 7.76 5.77
C ASP A 48 -6.57 9.04 5.77
N ASN A 49 -5.28 8.91 5.42
CA ASN A 49 -4.27 9.99 5.45
C ASN A 49 -4.21 10.69 6.82
N ASP A 50 -4.33 9.92 7.90
CA ASP A 50 -4.27 10.42 9.28
C ASP A 50 -2.83 10.78 9.64
N ARG A 51 -2.46 12.03 9.37
CA ARG A 51 -1.12 12.56 9.64
C ARG A 51 -0.75 12.53 11.12
N GLY A 52 -1.71 12.58 12.04
CA GLY A 52 -1.44 12.50 13.48
C GLY A 52 -0.97 11.12 13.88
N TYR A 53 -1.63 10.08 13.36
CA TYR A 53 -1.23 8.69 13.58
C TYR A 53 0.07 8.32 12.83
N LEU A 54 0.27 8.88 11.64
CA LEU A 54 1.43 8.60 10.78
C LEU A 54 2.68 9.41 11.15
N GLN A 55 2.58 10.43 12.01
CA GLN A 55 3.75 11.15 12.54
C GLN A 55 4.66 10.28 13.41
N GLY A 56 4.11 9.19 13.96
CA GLY A 56 4.88 8.20 14.72
C GLY A 56 5.74 7.30 13.83
N ALA A 57 6.60 6.50 14.48
CA ALA A 57 7.32 5.44 13.78
C ALA A 57 6.35 4.38 13.27
N ALA A 58 6.59 3.85 12.07
CA ALA A 58 5.85 2.71 11.55
C ALA A 58 5.98 1.51 12.51
N PRO A 59 4.93 0.70 12.71
CA PRO A 59 5.02 -0.52 13.50
C PRO A 59 6.13 -1.43 12.98
N GLY A 60 6.98 -1.91 13.89
CA GLY A 60 8.03 -2.87 13.56
C GLY A 60 7.44 -4.10 12.86
N GLY A 61 8.05 -4.48 11.72
CA GLY A 61 7.58 -5.62 10.92
C GLY A 61 6.40 -5.34 9.99
N TYR A 62 5.83 -4.13 9.97
CA TYR A 62 4.73 -3.78 9.05
C TYR A 62 5.14 -3.92 7.57
N ASP A 63 6.30 -3.37 7.19
CA ASP A 63 6.81 -3.49 5.81
C ASP A 63 7.11 -4.94 5.42
N GLN A 64 7.63 -5.73 6.36
CA GLN A 64 7.89 -7.15 6.15
C GLN A 64 6.59 -7.92 5.94
N PHE A 65 5.61 -7.72 6.83
CA PHE A 65 4.29 -8.32 6.70
C PHE A 65 3.62 -7.94 5.39
N ARG A 66 3.61 -6.64 5.02
CA ARG A 66 3.09 -6.16 3.74
C ARG A 66 3.74 -6.89 2.58
N THR A 67 5.06 -7.02 2.58
CA THR A 67 5.82 -7.65 1.48
C THR A 67 5.48 -9.12 1.35
N LEU A 68 5.37 -9.86 2.46
CA LEU A 68 5.01 -11.27 2.45
C LEU A 68 3.53 -11.48 2.08
N TRP A 69 2.64 -10.61 2.56
CA TRP A 69 1.22 -10.64 2.22
C TRP A 69 0.97 -10.35 0.74
N ALA A 70 1.67 -9.37 0.18
CA ALA A 70 1.59 -8.98 -1.23
C ALA A 70 2.13 -10.04 -2.20
N ARG A 71 2.69 -11.16 -1.71
CA ARG A 71 3.02 -12.32 -2.53
C ARG A 71 1.79 -12.92 -3.19
N ASP A 72 0.63 -12.80 -2.56
CA ASP A 72 -0.65 -13.17 -3.18
C ASP A 72 -1.22 -11.99 -3.99
N THR A 73 -0.91 -11.95 -5.28
CA THR A 73 -1.42 -10.91 -6.20
C THR A 73 -2.92 -11.03 -6.49
N GLU A 74 -3.52 -12.19 -6.20
CA GLU A 74 -4.95 -12.43 -6.40
C GLU A 74 -5.77 -12.07 -5.17
N CYS A 75 -5.10 -11.83 -4.03
CA CYS A 75 -5.77 -11.42 -2.81
C CYS A 75 -6.41 -10.02 -3.00
N PRO A 76 -7.73 -9.88 -2.83
CA PRO A 76 -8.43 -8.61 -3.04
C PRO A 76 -8.07 -7.56 -1.97
N TYR A 77 -7.54 -8.00 -0.83
CA TYR A 77 -7.15 -7.13 0.26
C TYR A 77 -5.64 -7.02 0.34
N GLN A 78 -5.11 -5.85 -0.04
CA GLN A 78 -3.68 -5.53 0.01
C GLN A 78 -3.40 -4.41 1.02
N PHE A 79 -2.23 -4.47 1.65
CA PHE A 79 -1.78 -3.46 2.61
C PHE A 79 -1.05 -2.31 1.89
N SER A 80 -1.30 -1.09 2.36
CA SER A 80 -0.84 0.15 1.74
C SER A 80 0.63 0.40 2.07
N ARG A 81 1.38 0.90 1.09
CA ARG A 81 2.74 1.37 1.32
C ARG A 81 2.70 2.78 1.89
N TYR A 82 3.23 2.95 3.09
CA TYR A 82 3.53 4.29 3.58
C TYR A 82 4.76 4.81 2.82
N ALA A 83 4.55 5.82 1.97
CA ALA A 83 5.67 6.63 1.52
C ALA A 83 6.00 7.53 2.70
N VAL A 84 7.01 7.16 3.49
CA VAL A 84 7.74 8.16 4.25
C VAL A 84 8.22 9.12 3.16
N ALA A 85 7.57 10.28 3.05
CA ALA A 85 8.14 11.38 2.32
C ALA A 85 9.47 11.58 3.03
N SER A 86 10.54 11.12 2.39
CA SER A 86 11.89 11.43 2.82
C SER A 86 11.84 12.91 3.14
N LEU A 87 12.06 13.27 4.40
CA LEU A 87 12.38 14.64 4.75
C LEU A 87 13.74 14.89 4.09
N SER A 88 13.73 15.08 2.78
CA SER A 88 14.77 15.79 2.09
C SER A 88 14.71 17.18 2.69
N LEU A 89 15.57 17.39 3.69
CA LEU A 89 16.15 18.66 4.09
C LEU A 89 16.91 19.29 2.91
N LEU A 90 16.25 19.41 1.76
CA LEU A 90 16.71 20.02 0.52
C LEU A 90 15.59 20.82 -0.17
N ASP A 91 14.46 21.11 0.50
CA ASP A 91 13.52 22.17 0.07
C ASP A 91 14.01 23.58 0.46
N PHE A 92 15.34 23.79 0.41
CA PHE A 92 15.93 25.12 0.41
C PHE A 92 16.76 25.36 -0.84
N THR A 93 16.19 25.05 -2.00
CA THR A 93 16.44 25.80 -3.24
C THR A 93 15.51 25.28 -4.31
N SER A 94 14.51 26.09 -4.64
CA SER A 94 14.41 26.72 -5.95
C SER A 94 12.96 26.88 -6.34
N ARG A 95 12.49 28.13 -6.24
CA ARG A 95 11.43 28.62 -7.11
C ARG A 95 11.79 28.23 -8.55
N SER A 96 10.99 27.41 -9.21
CA SER A 96 10.48 27.68 -10.56
C SER A 96 9.78 26.46 -11.16
N SER A 97 8.61 26.75 -11.72
CA SER A 97 8.03 26.09 -12.90
C SER A 97 7.35 24.74 -12.70
N ILE A 98 6.06 24.85 -12.37
CA ILE A 98 4.93 24.21 -13.06
C ILE A 98 5.34 23.61 -14.43
N LEU A 99 5.13 22.31 -14.66
CA LEU A 99 4.22 21.75 -15.68
C LEU A 99 4.33 20.20 -15.82
N ARG A 100 3.28 19.54 -15.32
CA ARG A 100 2.49 18.39 -15.85
C ARG A 100 3.19 17.15 -16.48
N PRO A 101 2.85 15.92 -16.04
CA PRO A 101 3.25 14.70 -16.73
C PRO A 101 2.46 14.46 -18.03
N LEU A 102 3.22 14.26 -19.11
CA LEU A 102 2.79 13.82 -20.44
C LEU A 102 2.37 12.35 -20.41
N TRP A 103 1.08 12.07 -20.17
CA TRP A 103 0.48 10.76 -20.54
C TRP A 103 -0.95 10.97 -21.04
N ARG A 104 -1.10 11.05 -22.36
CA ARG A 104 -2.21 10.52 -23.18
C ARG A 104 -2.02 10.93 -24.63
N SER A 105 -1.36 10.08 -25.40
CA SER A 105 -1.52 10.07 -26.86
C SER A 105 -2.87 9.43 -27.19
N ARG A 106 -3.83 10.25 -27.61
CA ARG A 106 -4.93 9.85 -28.50
C ARG A 106 -5.20 11.03 -29.44
N PRO A 107 -5.06 10.87 -30.76
CA PRO A 107 -5.59 11.85 -31.69
C PRO A 107 -7.10 11.66 -31.78
N THR A 108 -7.85 12.61 -31.22
CA THR A 108 -9.28 12.78 -31.56
C THR A 108 -9.33 13.92 -32.57
N ALA A 109 -9.42 13.57 -33.86
CA ALA A 109 -9.75 14.54 -34.88
C ALA A 109 -11.25 14.87 -34.74
N TYR A 110 -11.55 16.09 -34.30
CA TYR A 110 -12.86 16.72 -34.45
C TYR A 110 -12.60 18.06 -35.15
N SER A 111 -12.88 18.11 -36.46
CA SER A 111 -13.10 19.39 -37.13
C SER A 111 -14.57 19.77 -36.94
N HIS A 112 -14.76 20.93 -36.32
CA HIS A 112 -16.05 21.49 -35.93
C HIS A 112 -16.91 21.92 -37.12
N LEU A 113 -18.22 21.80 -36.89
CA LEU A 113 -19.30 22.54 -37.56
C LEU A 113 -19.10 24.07 -37.49
N SER A 114 -19.59 24.78 -38.51
CA SER A 114 -20.62 25.85 -38.41
C SER A 114 -20.89 26.41 -39.82
N SER A 115 -22.08 26.30 -40.39
CA SER A 115 -23.37 26.97 -40.09
C SER A 115 -23.58 28.25 -40.95
N SER A 116 -24.63 28.17 -41.76
CA SER A 116 -25.52 29.22 -42.32
C SER A 116 -24.97 30.50 -42.94
N LYS A 117 -25.33 30.70 -44.22
CA LYS A 117 -26.36 31.68 -44.59
C LYS A 117 -27.20 31.18 -45.76
#